data_AF-A0A257HQ73-F1
#
_entry.id   AF-A0A257HQ73-F1
#
_cell.length_a   1.000
_cell.length_b   1.000
_cell.length_c   1.000
_cell.angle_alpha   90.00
_cell.angle_beta   90.00
_cell.angle_gamma   90.00
#
_symmetry.space_group_name_H-M   'P 1'
#
loop_
_entity.id
_entity.type
_entity.pdbx_description
1 polymer ?
#
loop_
_entity_poly.entity_id
_entity_poly.type
_entity_poly.pdbx_seq_one_letter_code
_entity_poly.pdbx_strand_id
1 'polypeptide(L)'
;MNAGLESQRDGALFGAFLSYSHADRALAERFHRKLEHYRLPKRLRGNLTSIRNNGSLGPIFRDREDLPAAEDLTASVKQALAASQALIVLCSPNAQKSPWVAREITLFRELHPDRPILAAILHGEPSEVFPPPLRDGLEPMAADFRKEGDGPKLGLLKVVAGIAGVPLDALIQRDAQRQLRSVMAVTGLAAMVSVIMAIMTSIAIQARNDAQFQRFEAEGLVDYLLTDLRADLKSVGRLDVMEDVNERAMKYYEAQDDLTELQADSLERRARILHLMGDDDLQRSNRQKALGKFLEAYRVTEALLAKDPRNPDRIFAHGQSAFWIGAVFYDLKDTANTRTYWEKYRDLSLLLNQLQPNSVRSIRELGYAEGNLCAVALDEPVQPISALEKCGLALKEMEKVNSLVPEDPKIGEDLANRYAWFADALKANDRSTEALNFRHQQIELLELLSSRDPQNFHLKELLMKANYAAAATAYEACLPREGQAFEAVFRGIVRELVSHDPSNGTWKKFGSAHAMSDDKKRSCKND
;
A
#
# COMPACT_ATOMS: atom_id res chain seq x y z
N MET A 1 20.33 -52.43 59.04
CA MET A 1 21.40 -53.35 58.63
C MET A 1 22.72 -52.62 58.78
N ASN A 2 23.56 -53.21 59.63
CA ASN A 2 24.88 -52.76 60.05
C ASN A 2 25.80 -52.42 58.87
N ALA A 3 26.58 -51.35 59.04
CA ALA A 3 27.98 -51.34 58.65
C ALA A 3 28.70 -50.30 59.50
N GLY A 4 29.06 -50.71 60.72
CA GLY A 4 30.27 -50.20 61.33
C GLY A 4 31.44 -50.58 60.44
N LEU A 5 32.30 -49.61 60.16
CA LEU A 5 33.67 -49.81 59.71
C LEU A 5 34.43 -48.56 60.14
N GLU A 6 34.81 -48.58 61.43
CA GLU A 6 36.13 -48.14 61.82
C GLU A 6 37.13 -48.70 60.80
N SER A 7 37.62 -47.82 59.92
CA SER A 7 38.76 -48.11 59.08
C SER A 7 39.77 -47.01 59.35
N GLN A 8 40.80 -47.40 60.10
CA GLN A 8 42.15 -46.87 59.93
C GLN A 8 42.38 -46.45 58.47
N ARG A 9 42.83 -45.21 58.30
CA ARG A 9 43.64 -44.81 57.16
C ARG A 9 44.84 -44.07 57.71
N ASP A 10 45.99 -44.73 57.58
CA ASP A 10 47.32 -44.14 57.58
C ASP A 10 47.33 -42.77 56.87
N GLY A 11 47.90 -41.77 57.53
CA GLY A 11 48.45 -40.56 56.91
C GLY A 11 47.58 -39.79 55.91
N ALA A 12 46.26 -39.70 56.10
CA ALA A 12 45.40 -38.94 55.18
C ALA A 12 45.62 -37.42 55.34
N LEU A 13 46.27 -36.79 54.37
CA LEU A 13 46.41 -35.33 54.28
C LEU A 13 45.03 -34.66 54.08
N PHE A 14 44.72 -33.67 54.91
CA PHE A 14 43.52 -32.84 54.79
C PHE A 14 43.79 -31.60 53.94
N GLY A 15 42.80 -31.22 53.13
CA GLY A 15 42.88 -29.99 52.31
C GLY A 15 42.90 -28.74 53.19
N ALA A 16 42.12 -28.74 54.27
CA ALA A 16 42.17 -27.72 55.30
C ALA A 16 41.59 -28.21 56.63
N PHE A 17 41.97 -27.55 57.73
CA PHE A 17 41.32 -27.65 59.03
C PHE A 17 40.36 -26.46 59.20
N LEU A 18 39.13 -26.69 59.68
CA LEU A 18 38.15 -25.65 59.94
C LEU A 18 38.02 -25.37 61.45
N SER A 19 38.58 -24.23 61.88
CA SER A 19 38.50 -23.72 63.25
C SER A 19 37.34 -22.72 63.39
N TYR A 20 36.51 -22.91 64.41
CA TYR A 20 35.32 -22.10 64.68
C TYR A 20 34.93 -22.15 66.15
N SER A 21 34.18 -21.15 66.64
CA SER A 21 33.57 -21.25 67.97
C SER A 21 32.34 -22.15 67.94
N HIS A 22 32.13 -22.97 68.98
CA HIS A 22 30.95 -23.83 69.08
C HIS A 22 29.62 -23.07 68.93
N ALA A 23 29.58 -21.80 69.37
CA ALA A 23 28.42 -20.93 69.20
C ALA A 23 28.04 -20.69 67.72
N ASP A 24 28.97 -20.88 66.78
CA ASP A 24 28.77 -20.67 65.34
C ASP A 24 28.61 -21.98 64.54
N ARG A 25 28.34 -23.10 65.21
CA ARG A 25 28.25 -24.45 64.61
C ARG A 25 27.39 -24.52 63.36
N ALA A 26 26.20 -23.90 63.37
CA ALA A 26 25.28 -23.93 62.23
C ALA A 26 25.85 -23.25 60.98
N LEU A 27 26.62 -22.16 61.15
CA LEU A 27 27.29 -21.45 60.05
C LEU A 27 28.50 -22.24 59.55
N ALA A 28 29.28 -22.80 60.47
CA ALA A 28 30.41 -23.67 60.14
C ALA A 28 29.99 -24.89 59.31
N GLU A 29 28.85 -25.53 59.63
CA GLU A 29 28.31 -26.66 58.87
C GLU A 29 27.86 -26.30 57.45
N ARG A 30 27.25 -25.13 57.28
CA ARG A 30 26.87 -24.63 55.95
C ARG A 30 28.11 -24.32 55.12
N PHE A 31 29.12 -23.71 55.74
CA PHE A 31 30.37 -23.35 55.09
C PHE A 31 31.18 -24.58 54.68
N HIS A 32 31.34 -25.54 55.60
CA HIS A 32 31.99 -26.83 55.36
C HIS A 32 31.37 -27.57 54.16
N ARG A 33 30.03 -27.69 54.12
CA ARG A 33 29.33 -28.31 52.98
C ARG A 33 29.61 -27.62 51.65
N LYS A 34 29.64 -26.28 51.62
CA LYS A 34 29.92 -25.52 50.39
C LYS A 34 31.33 -25.78 49.87
N LEU A 35 32.32 -25.87 50.75
CA LEU A 35 33.70 -26.17 50.36
C LEU A 35 33.86 -27.62 49.86
N GLU A 36 33.24 -28.59 50.52
CA GLU A 36 33.26 -30.01 50.10
C GLU A 36 32.63 -30.25 48.72
N HIS A 37 31.58 -29.51 48.38
CA HIS A 37 30.92 -29.61 47.08
C HIS A 37 31.61 -28.80 45.98
N TYR A 38 32.56 -27.92 46.31
CA TYR A 38 33.21 -27.07 45.34
C TYR A 38 34.17 -27.87 44.43
N ARG A 39 34.14 -27.60 43.13
CA ARG A 39 34.98 -28.26 42.13
C ARG A 39 35.77 -27.25 41.30
N LEU A 40 37.09 -27.36 41.31
CA LEU A 40 37.99 -26.49 40.55
C LEU A 40 37.81 -26.69 39.03
N PRO A 41 37.92 -25.61 38.22
CA PRO A 41 37.85 -25.70 36.75
C PRO A 41 38.96 -26.58 36.16
N LYS A 42 38.67 -27.32 35.07
CA LYS A 42 39.61 -28.26 34.41
C LYS A 42 40.99 -27.64 34.11
N ARG A 43 41.04 -26.37 33.69
CA ARG A 43 42.28 -25.64 33.37
C ARG A 43 43.21 -25.43 34.56
N LEU A 44 42.69 -25.46 35.79
CA LEU A 44 43.45 -25.22 37.02
C LEU A 44 43.82 -26.53 37.74
N ARG A 45 43.47 -27.69 37.19
CA ARG A 45 43.71 -29.01 37.83
C ARG A 45 45.10 -29.59 37.59
N GLY A 46 45.91 -28.96 36.73
CA GLY A 46 47.09 -29.59 36.14
C GLY A 46 48.36 -29.64 37.00
N ASN A 47 48.56 -28.70 37.94
CA ASN A 47 49.88 -28.48 38.57
C ASN A 47 49.84 -28.31 40.10
N LEU A 48 48.81 -28.83 40.79
CA LEU A 48 48.63 -28.58 42.22
C LEU A 48 48.75 -29.88 43.03
N THR A 49 49.75 -29.94 43.90
CA THR A 49 50.11 -31.08 44.76
C THR A 49 49.07 -31.41 45.84
N SER A 50 48.13 -30.50 46.10
CA SER A 50 47.12 -30.61 47.17
C SER A 50 45.74 -31.06 46.72
N ILE A 51 45.48 -31.05 45.41
CA ILE A 51 44.14 -31.20 44.84
C ILE A 51 43.97 -32.58 44.21
N ARG A 52 42.86 -33.25 44.52
CA ARG A 52 42.56 -34.55 43.92
C ARG A 52 42.30 -34.37 42.41
N ASN A 53 42.67 -35.35 41.58
CA ASN A 53 42.47 -35.35 40.12
C ASN A 53 41.03 -35.01 39.66
N ASN A 54 40.04 -35.19 40.54
CA ASN A 54 38.64 -34.84 40.29
C ASN A 54 38.30 -33.35 40.55
N GLY A 55 39.29 -32.50 40.84
CA GLY A 55 39.14 -31.08 41.12
C GLY A 55 38.54 -30.75 42.49
N SER A 56 38.49 -31.71 43.43
CA SER A 56 38.10 -31.47 44.83
C SER A 56 39.27 -30.89 45.63
N LEU A 57 38.95 -30.01 46.58
CA LEU A 57 39.90 -29.39 47.51
C LEU A 57 40.49 -30.37 48.54
N GLY A 58 40.12 -31.65 48.49
CA GLY A 58 40.46 -32.64 49.51
C GLY A 58 39.47 -32.61 50.69
N PRO A 59 39.56 -33.58 51.61
CA PRO A 59 38.69 -33.62 52.79
C PRO A 59 39.03 -32.45 53.71
N ILE A 60 38.01 -31.76 54.20
CA ILE A 60 38.17 -30.67 55.17
C ILE A 60 37.83 -31.21 56.55
N PHE A 61 38.81 -31.19 57.45
CA PHE A 61 38.60 -31.62 58.83
C PHE A 61 37.80 -30.55 59.57
N ARG A 62 36.72 -30.97 60.22
CA ARG A 62 35.92 -30.16 61.13
C ARG A 62 35.76 -30.97 62.40
N ASP A 63 36.22 -30.44 63.52
CA ASP A 63 35.98 -31.09 64.80
C ASP A 63 34.47 -31.13 65.10
N ARG A 64 34.02 -32.30 65.57
CA ARG A 64 32.62 -32.63 65.88
C ARG A 64 32.42 -32.93 67.36
N GLU A 65 33.46 -32.89 68.19
CA GLU A 65 33.32 -33.24 69.61
C GLU A 65 32.75 -32.08 70.44
N ASP A 66 31.61 -32.36 71.08
CA ASP A 66 31.06 -31.58 72.18
C ASP A 66 31.69 -32.11 73.49
N LEU A 67 32.77 -31.49 73.98
CA LEU A 67 33.36 -31.81 75.29
C LEU A 67 33.68 -30.53 76.09
N PRO A 68 32.89 -30.17 77.13
CA PRO A 68 33.11 -28.96 77.92
C PRO A 68 34.25 -29.02 78.96
N ALA A 69 35.09 -30.06 78.99
CA ALA A 69 35.87 -30.37 80.19
C ALA A 69 37.28 -31.00 79.98
N ALA A 70 37.99 -30.67 78.90
CA ALA A 70 39.42 -30.98 78.78
C ALA A 70 40.25 -29.68 78.83
N GLU A 71 41.31 -29.61 79.64
CA GLU A 71 42.18 -28.41 79.69
C GLU A 71 43.21 -28.35 78.53
N ASP A 72 43.33 -29.41 77.72
CA ASP A 72 44.32 -29.55 76.62
C ASP A 72 43.66 -30.09 75.33
N LEU A 73 44.23 -29.76 74.17
CA LEU A 73 43.79 -30.22 72.84
C LEU A 73 43.90 -31.75 72.74
N THR A 74 42.84 -32.42 72.27
CA THR A 74 42.84 -33.88 72.07
C THR A 74 43.90 -34.30 71.07
N ALA A 75 44.47 -35.50 71.25
CA ALA A 75 45.52 -36.02 70.37
C ALA A 75 45.06 -36.09 68.89
N SER A 76 43.77 -36.34 68.65
CA SER A 76 43.14 -36.36 67.33
C SER A 76 43.15 -34.99 66.65
N VAL A 77 42.85 -33.91 67.38
CA VAL A 77 42.88 -32.53 66.85
C VAL A 77 44.31 -32.11 66.54
N LYS A 78 45.28 -32.41 67.42
CA LYS A 78 46.72 -32.14 67.16
C LYS A 78 47.20 -32.85 65.88
N GLN A 79 46.82 -34.11 65.69
CA GLN A 79 47.14 -34.87 64.47
C GLN A 79 46.46 -34.30 63.22
N ALA A 80 45.19 -33.91 63.31
CA ALA A 80 44.45 -33.32 62.20
C ALA A 80 45.03 -31.96 61.78
N LEU A 81 45.43 -31.11 62.73
CA LEU A 81 46.15 -29.86 62.46
C LEU A 81 47.50 -30.13 61.79
N ALA A 82 48.26 -31.13 62.25
CA ALA A 82 49.52 -31.53 61.62
C ALA A 82 49.33 -32.02 60.17
N ALA A 83 48.24 -32.74 59.89
CA ALA A 83 47.93 -33.29 58.57
C ALA A 83 47.23 -32.30 57.60
N SER A 84 46.91 -31.07 58.03
CA SER A 84 46.14 -30.09 57.24
C SER A 84 47.02 -29.12 56.46
N GLN A 85 46.70 -28.91 55.19
CA GLN A 85 47.49 -28.03 54.30
C GLN A 85 47.21 -26.53 54.48
N ALA A 86 46.05 -26.18 55.04
CA ALA A 86 45.67 -24.83 55.40
C ALA A 86 44.83 -24.86 56.68
N LEU A 87 44.83 -23.77 57.44
CA LEU A 87 43.87 -23.54 58.53
C LEU A 87 42.86 -22.50 58.08
N ILE A 88 41.57 -22.80 58.18
CA ILE A 88 40.49 -21.85 57.94
C ILE A 88 39.91 -21.44 59.28
N VAL A 89 39.93 -20.16 59.59
CA VAL A 89 39.36 -19.62 60.83
C VAL A 89 38.08 -18.87 60.50
N LEU A 90 36.96 -19.34 61.03
CA LEU A 90 35.68 -18.65 60.93
C LEU A 90 35.64 -17.53 61.99
N CYS A 91 35.94 -16.31 61.55
CA CYS A 91 35.96 -15.13 62.39
C CYS A 91 34.54 -14.66 62.69
N SER A 92 34.24 -14.56 63.99
CA SER A 92 32.99 -14.07 64.57
C SER A 92 33.29 -13.46 65.95
N PRO A 93 32.35 -12.70 66.55
CA PRO A 93 32.52 -12.21 67.93
C PRO A 93 32.68 -13.35 68.95
N ASN A 94 32.16 -14.54 68.65
CA ASN A 94 32.30 -15.73 69.50
C ASN A 94 33.66 -16.41 69.32
N ALA A 95 34.22 -16.42 68.11
CA ALA A 95 35.54 -16.95 67.82
C ALA A 95 36.65 -16.08 68.43
N GLN A 96 36.46 -14.75 68.42
CA GLN A 96 37.36 -13.80 69.07
C GLN A 96 37.60 -14.12 70.55
N LYS A 97 36.54 -14.52 71.26
CA LYS A 97 36.55 -14.82 72.71
C LYS A 97 36.89 -16.28 73.03
N SER A 98 37.09 -17.13 72.02
CA SER A 98 37.29 -18.57 72.21
C SER A 98 38.78 -18.89 72.47
N PRO A 99 39.14 -19.39 73.67
CA PRO A 99 40.52 -19.81 73.95
C PRO A 99 40.94 -21.02 73.10
N TRP A 100 39.98 -21.84 72.67
CA TRP A 100 40.24 -22.99 71.81
C TRP A 100 40.67 -22.59 70.40
N VAL A 101 39.94 -21.66 69.78
CA VAL A 101 40.31 -21.13 68.46
C VAL A 101 41.70 -20.49 68.51
N ALA A 102 41.99 -19.73 69.58
CA ALA A 102 43.31 -19.15 69.78
C ALA A 102 44.42 -20.23 69.86
N ARG A 103 44.21 -21.29 70.65
CA ARG A 103 45.16 -22.41 70.77
C ARG A 103 45.37 -23.15 69.45
N GLU A 104 44.32 -23.40 68.68
CA GLU A 104 44.42 -24.05 67.37
C GLU A 104 45.24 -23.21 66.38
N ILE A 105 45.06 -21.88 66.38
CA ILE A 105 45.84 -20.96 65.53
C ILE A 105 47.32 -20.98 65.92
N THR A 106 47.61 -20.87 67.23
CA THR A 106 48.99 -20.91 67.74
C THR A 106 49.66 -22.23 67.39
N LEU A 107 48.99 -23.36 67.68
CA LEU A 107 49.53 -24.69 67.40
C LEU A 107 49.73 -24.93 65.89
N PHE A 108 48.79 -24.50 65.04
CA PHE A 108 48.96 -24.64 63.60
C PHE A 108 50.16 -23.86 63.08
N ARG A 109 50.40 -22.65 63.61
CA ARG A 109 51.55 -21.84 63.23
C ARG A 109 52.87 -22.43 63.75
N GLU A 110 52.88 -23.04 64.93
CA GLU A 110 54.03 -23.78 65.46
C GLU A 110 54.37 -25.02 64.63
N LEU A 111 53.34 -25.80 64.25
CA LEU A 111 53.50 -27.00 63.42
C LEU A 111 53.88 -26.67 61.97
N HIS A 112 53.33 -25.59 61.44
CA HIS A 112 53.49 -25.18 60.04
C HIS A 112 53.67 -23.66 59.90
N PRO A 113 54.90 -23.15 60.07
CA PRO A 113 55.18 -21.71 59.97
C PRO A 113 54.77 -21.12 58.62
N ASP A 114 54.98 -21.88 57.53
CA ASP A 114 54.83 -21.40 56.14
C ASP A 114 53.45 -21.70 55.52
N ARG A 115 52.56 -22.40 56.21
CA ARG A 115 51.22 -22.74 55.65
C ARG A 115 50.22 -21.60 55.83
N PRO A 116 49.26 -21.45 54.90
CA PRO A 116 48.29 -20.37 54.96
C PRO A 116 47.28 -20.56 56.10
N ILE A 117 46.99 -19.47 56.81
CA ILE A 117 45.83 -19.34 57.70
C ILE A 117 44.85 -18.38 57.03
N LEU A 118 43.69 -18.90 56.64
CA LEU A 118 42.66 -18.21 55.88
C LEU A 118 41.56 -17.76 56.83
N ALA A 119 41.50 -16.46 57.10
CA ALA A 119 40.43 -15.90 57.90
C ALA A 119 39.17 -15.69 57.05
N ALA A 120 38.01 -16.09 57.57
CA ALA A 120 36.71 -15.93 56.92
C ALA A 120 35.76 -15.21 57.88
N ILE A 121 35.43 -13.95 57.57
CA ILE A 121 34.51 -13.14 58.38
C ILE A 121 33.09 -13.54 58.03
N LEU A 122 32.38 -14.14 58.99
CA LEU A 122 30.99 -14.56 58.80
C LEU A 122 30.00 -13.42 59.11
N HIS A 123 30.21 -12.75 60.25
CA HIS A 123 29.40 -11.66 60.77
C HIS A 123 30.18 -10.92 61.88
N GLY A 124 29.77 -9.69 62.20
CA GLY A 124 30.50 -8.80 63.12
C GLY A 124 31.48 -7.88 62.40
N GLU A 125 32.04 -6.89 63.12
CA GLU A 125 33.02 -5.97 62.55
C GLU A 125 34.44 -6.55 62.55
N PRO A 126 35.28 -6.29 61.52
CA PRO A 126 36.62 -6.86 61.41
C PRO A 126 37.46 -6.66 62.69
N SER A 127 37.37 -5.50 63.33
CA SER A 127 38.08 -5.18 64.58
C SER A 127 37.65 -6.03 65.79
N GLU A 128 36.50 -6.70 65.74
CA GLU A 128 35.88 -7.44 66.84
C GLU A 128 35.81 -8.96 66.60
N VAL A 129 36.17 -9.43 65.41
CA VAL A 129 35.96 -10.84 65.01
C VAL A 129 37.24 -11.66 64.91
N PHE A 130 38.41 -11.04 64.77
CA PHE A 130 39.68 -11.75 64.71
C PHE A 130 40.13 -12.20 66.12
N PRO A 131 40.37 -13.50 66.34
CA PRO A 131 41.04 -14.01 67.54
C PRO A 131 42.42 -13.36 67.76
N PRO A 132 42.87 -13.18 69.02
CA PRO A 132 44.13 -12.49 69.32
C PRO A 132 45.34 -12.99 68.52
N PRO A 133 45.60 -14.31 68.36
CA PRO A 133 46.76 -14.79 67.61
C PRO A 133 46.77 -14.44 66.12
N LEU A 134 45.63 -14.04 65.55
CA LEU A 134 45.54 -13.55 64.16
C LEU A 134 45.70 -12.04 64.02
N ARG A 135 45.60 -11.27 65.12
CA ARG A 135 45.82 -9.82 65.11
C ARG A 135 47.30 -9.45 65.11
N ASP A 136 48.10 -10.26 65.80
CA ASP A 136 49.53 -10.00 66.01
C ASP A 136 50.40 -10.49 64.83
N GLY A 137 49.81 -11.23 63.88
CA GLY A 137 50.47 -11.71 62.67
C GLY A 137 50.21 -10.81 61.46
N LEU A 138 51.18 -10.75 60.54
CA LEU A 138 51.07 -10.07 59.24
C LEU A 138 49.75 -10.43 58.53
N GLU A 139 49.03 -9.37 58.13
CA GLU A 139 47.68 -9.32 57.56
C GLU A 139 47.16 -10.64 56.92
N PRO A 140 46.24 -11.38 57.57
CA PRO A 140 45.57 -12.48 56.90
C PRO A 140 44.62 -11.90 55.84
N MET A 141 44.76 -12.33 54.58
CA MET A 141 43.78 -12.06 53.52
C MET A 141 42.41 -12.60 53.95
N ALA A 142 41.60 -11.76 54.60
CA ALA A 142 40.31 -12.16 55.11
C ALA A 142 39.28 -12.20 53.96
N ALA A 143 38.58 -13.32 53.83
CA ALA A 143 37.41 -13.41 52.98
C ALA A 143 36.20 -12.86 53.75
N ASP A 144 35.64 -11.74 53.32
CA ASP A 144 34.51 -11.10 54.00
C ASP A 144 33.18 -11.53 53.39
N PHE A 145 32.44 -12.41 54.08
CA PHE A 145 31.17 -12.95 53.58
C PHE A 145 29.98 -12.01 53.79
N ARG A 146 30.17 -10.87 54.48
CA ARG A 146 29.14 -9.85 54.70
C ARG A 146 28.78 -9.18 53.37
N LYS A 147 27.57 -8.64 53.27
CA LYS A 147 27.11 -7.91 52.08
C LYS A 147 27.96 -6.67 51.77
N GLU A 148 28.46 -6.02 52.82
CA GLU A 148 29.31 -4.83 52.77
C GLU A 148 30.74 -5.14 52.30
N GLY A 149 31.15 -6.42 52.35
CA GLY A 149 32.48 -6.90 51.96
C GLY A 149 32.50 -7.60 50.60
N ASP A 150 33.04 -8.82 50.53
CA ASP A 150 33.09 -9.61 49.29
C ASP A 150 31.75 -10.27 48.95
N GLY A 151 30.86 -10.42 49.93
CA GLY A 151 29.63 -11.18 49.80
C GLY A 151 29.85 -12.69 49.63
N PRO A 152 28.76 -13.48 49.60
CA PRO A 152 28.84 -14.93 49.77
C PRO A 152 29.51 -15.68 48.60
N LYS A 153 29.48 -15.12 47.37
CA LYS A 153 30.07 -15.77 46.18
C LYS A 153 31.57 -15.49 46.09
N LEU A 154 32.00 -14.23 46.19
CA LEU A 154 33.41 -13.86 46.07
C LEU A 154 34.21 -14.26 47.32
N GLY A 155 33.62 -14.13 48.52
CA GLY A 155 34.25 -14.62 49.76
C GLY A 155 34.54 -16.12 49.71
N LEU A 156 33.61 -16.93 49.19
CA LEU A 156 33.84 -18.38 49.00
C LEU A 156 34.99 -18.62 48.01
N LEU A 157 35.03 -17.89 46.89
CA LEU A 157 36.10 -18.01 45.90
C LEU A 157 37.48 -17.62 46.45
N LYS A 158 37.57 -16.62 47.34
CA LYS A 158 38.81 -16.25 48.02
C LYS A 158 39.35 -17.37 48.92
N VAL A 159 38.48 -17.99 49.74
CA VAL A 159 38.88 -19.13 50.58
C VAL A 159 39.31 -20.32 49.72
N VAL A 160 38.55 -20.64 48.68
CA VAL A 160 38.89 -21.70 47.72
C VAL A 160 40.23 -21.42 47.03
N ALA A 161 40.47 -20.18 46.59
CA ALA A 161 41.74 -19.75 45.99
C ALA A 161 42.92 -19.96 46.97
N GLY A 162 42.72 -19.60 48.24
CA GLY A 162 43.72 -19.78 49.30
C GLY A 162 44.05 -21.25 49.59
N ILE A 163 43.05 -22.15 49.63
CA ILE A 163 43.26 -23.60 49.83
C ILE A 163 43.94 -24.21 48.59
N ALA A 164 43.51 -23.79 47.41
CA ALA A 164 43.97 -24.34 46.14
C ALA A 164 45.31 -23.75 45.67
N GLY A 165 45.78 -22.64 46.25
CA GLY A 165 46.99 -21.94 45.81
C GLY A 165 46.89 -21.34 44.40
N VAL A 166 45.68 -20.94 43.96
CA VAL A 166 45.45 -20.36 42.62
C VAL A 166 45.05 -18.89 42.70
N PRO A 167 45.43 -18.04 41.72
CA PRO A 167 45.01 -16.65 41.71
C PRO A 167 43.48 -16.53 41.57
N LEU A 168 42.88 -15.63 42.37
CA LEU A 168 41.42 -15.43 42.43
C LEU A 168 40.81 -15.11 41.05
N ASP A 169 41.50 -14.32 40.22
CA ASP A 169 41.06 -13.95 38.87
C ASP A 169 40.87 -15.17 37.95
N ALA A 170 41.64 -16.23 38.17
CA ALA A 170 41.49 -17.48 37.44
C ALA A 170 40.21 -18.25 37.80
N LEU A 171 39.58 -17.96 38.94
CA LEU A 171 38.28 -18.54 39.31
C LEU A 171 37.09 -17.71 38.78
N ILE A 172 37.25 -16.41 38.53
CA ILE A 172 36.16 -15.49 38.15
C ILE A 172 35.80 -15.54 36.65
N GLN A 173 36.77 -15.80 35.76
CA GLN A 173 36.64 -15.56 34.29
C GLN A 173 35.68 -16.45 33.46
N ARG A 174 34.81 -17.30 34.02
CA ARG A 174 33.96 -18.22 33.22
C ARG A 174 32.55 -17.71 32.90
N ASP A 175 31.91 -16.95 33.79
CA ASP A 175 30.47 -16.65 33.63
C ASP A 175 30.22 -15.61 32.52
N ALA A 176 31.12 -14.63 32.35
CA ALA A 176 30.97 -13.55 31.36
C ALA A 176 31.15 -14.03 29.90
N GLN A 177 32.06 -14.98 29.63
CA GLN A 177 32.38 -15.41 28.27
C GLN A 177 31.28 -16.27 27.61
N ARG A 178 30.47 -17.00 28.39
CA ARG A 178 29.36 -17.80 27.83
C ARG A 178 28.18 -16.94 27.39
N GLN A 179 27.83 -15.94 28.20
CA GLN A 179 26.68 -15.07 27.92
C GLN A 179 26.92 -14.19 26.69
N LEU A 180 28.14 -13.67 26.51
CA LEU A 180 28.48 -12.89 25.31
C LEU A 180 28.40 -13.71 24.02
N ARG A 181 28.84 -14.98 24.04
CA ARG A 181 28.78 -15.84 22.86
C ARG A 181 27.36 -16.22 22.46
N SER A 182 26.47 -16.47 23.42
CA SER A 182 25.07 -16.77 23.12
C SER A 182 24.32 -15.56 22.59
N VAL A 183 24.57 -14.37 23.15
CA VAL A 183 23.92 -13.13 22.68
C VAL A 183 24.39 -12.78 21.26
N MET A 184 25.69 -12.86 20.96
CA MET A 184 26.22 -12.58 19.62
C MET A 184 25.67 -13.52 18.55
N ALA A 185 25.45 -14.80 18.87
CA ALA A 185 24.88 -15.76 17.92
C ALA A 185 23.41 -15.43 17.60
N VAL A 186 22.61 -15.08 18.60
CA VAL A 186 21.19 -14.72 18.43
C VAL A 186 21.05 -13.39 17.69
N THR A 187 21.85 -12.37 18.03
CA THR A 187 21.82 -11.08 17.32
C THR A 187 22.29 -11.22 15.87
N GLY A 188 23.30 -12.05 15.60
CA GLY A 188 23.73 -12.37 14.24
C GLY A 188 22.63 -13.04 13.41
N LEU A 189 21.91 -14.00 13.98
CA LEU A 189 20.78 -14.66 13.32
C LEU A 189 19.64 -13.66 13.05
N ALA A 190 19.29 -12.83 14.04
CA ALA A 190 18.25 -11.82 13.88
C ALA A 190 18.61 -10.78 12.79
N ALA A 191 19.86 -10.32 12.76
CA ALA A 191 20.33 -9.39 11.72
C ALA A 191 20.27 -10.03 10.32
N MET A 192 20.63 -11.31 10.20
CA MET A 192 20.54 -12.06 8.94
C MET A 192 19.09 -12.16 8.45
N VAL A 193 18.14 -12.50 9.32
CA VAL A 193 16.70 -12.56 8.98
C VAL A 193 16.19 -11.19 8.53
N SER A 194 16.57 -10.11 9.22
CA SER A 194 16.18 -8.75 8.83
C SER A 194 16.72 -8.35 7.46
N VAL A 195 17.98 -8.71 7.14
CA VAL A 195 18.56 -8.46 5.81
C VAL A 195 17.84 -9.26 4.73
N ILE A 196 17.53 -10.54 4.98
CA ILE A 196 16.77 -11.37 4.04
C ILE A 196 15.37 -10.79 3.82
N MET A 197 14.67 -10.37 4.88
CA MET A 197 13.36 -9.71 4.76
C MET A 197 13.47 -8.41 3.96
N ALA A 198 14.48 -7.58 4.20
CA ALA A 198 14.68 -6.33 3.47
C ALA A 198 14.93 -6.59 1.97
N ILE A 199 15.75 -7.59 1.64
CA ILE A 199 16.00 -8.01 0.25
C ILE A 199 14.72 -8.54 -0.40
N MET A 200 13.98 -9.45 0.26
CA MET A 200 12.73 -9.98 -0.28
C MET A 200 11.66 -8.89 -0.48
N THR A 201 11.55 -7.95 0.47
CA THR A 201 10.64 -6.82 0.37
C THR A 201 11.04 -5.91 -0.79
N SER A 202 12.34 -5.67 -0.96
CA SER A 202 12.86 -4.88 -2.08
C SER A 202 12.57 -5.54 -3.43
N ILE A 203 12.80 -6.86 -3.55
CA ILE A 203 12.46 -7.63 -4.75
C ILE A 203 10.95 -7.61 -5.00
N ALA A 204 10.12 -7.76 -3.96
CA ALA A 204 8.67 -7.72 -4.09
C ALA A 204 8.17 -6.34 -4.55
N ILE A 205 8.77 -5.25 -4.05
CA ILE A 205 8.46 -3.89 -4.49
C ILE A 205 8.91 -3.67 -5.94
N GLN A 206 10.13 -4.11 -6.30
CA GLN A 206 10.62 -4.01 -7.68
C GLN A 206 9.73 -4.80 -8.65
N ALA A 207 9.41 -6.05 -8.33
CA ALA A 207 8.51 -6.87 -9.14
C ALA A 207 7.12 -6.23 -9.30
N ARG A 208 6.60 -5.58 -8.26
CA ARG A 208 5.32 -4.84 -8.32
C ARG A 208 5.42 -3.60 -9.21
N ASN A 209 6.51 -2.83 -9.09
CA ASN A 209 6.74 -1.64 -9.89
C ASN A 209 6.98 -1.98 -11.37
N ASP A 210 7.75 -3.03 -11.66
CA ASP A 210 8.00 -3.52 -13.02
C ASP A 210 6.69 -4.00 -13.68
N ALA A 211 5.85 -4.71 -12.93
CA ALA A 211 4.53 -5.12 -13.39
C ALA A 211 3.60 -3.93 -13.66
N GLN A 212 3.68 -2.86 -12.86
CA GLN A 212 2.92 -1.63 -13.11
C GLN A 212 3.46 -0.86 -14.34
N PHE A 213 4.78 -0.81 -14.51
CA PHE A 213 5.42 -0.13 -15.63
C PHE A 213 5.07 -0.77 -16.98
N GLN A 214 5.16 -2.11 -17.08
CA GLN A 214 4.77 -2.84 -18.28
C GLN A 214 3.28 -2.63 -18.63
N ARG A 215 2.41 -2.51 -17.62
CA ARG A 215 0.99 -2.19 -17.83
C ARG A 215 0.80 -0.75 -18.32
N PHE A 216 1.53 0.21 -17.75
CA PHE A 216 1.44 1.61 -18.18
C PHE A 216 1.89 1.80 -19.63
N GLU A 217 2.95 1.10 -20.07
CA GLU A 217 3.36 1.11 -21.48
C GLU A 217 2.29 0.48 -22.39
N ALA A 218 1.74 -0.67 -22.01
CA ALA A 218 0.69 -1.34 -22.77
C ALA A 218 -0.60 -0.50 -22.87
N GLU A 219 -1.03 0.10 -21.76
CA GLU A 219 -2.21 0.97 -21.71
C GLU A 219 -1.98 2.31 -22.41
N GLY A 220 -0.77 2.87 -22.36
CA GLY A 220 -0.40 4.06 -23.11
C GLY A 220 -0.46 3.82 -24.63
N LEU A 221 -0.05 2.63 -25.09
CA LEU A 221 -0.24 2.23 -26.48
C LEU A 221 -1.73 2.14 -26.82
N VAL A 222 -2.56 1.59 -25.94
CA VAL A 222 -4.02 1.56 -26.13
C VAL A 222 -4.59 2.98 -26.24
N ASP A 223 -4.23 3.90 -25.35
CA ASP A 223 -4.72 5.28 -25.40
C ASP A 223 -4.33 6.00 -26.72
N TYR A 224 -3.10 5.78 -27.20
CA TYR A 224 -2.65 6.25 -28.53
C TYR A 224 -3.48 5.64 -29.68
N LEU A 225 -3.70 4.32 -29.65
CA LEU A 225 -4.47 3.61 -30.68
C LEU A 225 -5.92 4.12 -30.75
N LEU A 226 -6.53 4.46 -29.60
CA LEU A 226 -7.92 4.87 -29.52
C LEU A 226 -8.16 6.35 -29.79
N THR A 227 -7.15 7.20 -29.58
CA THR A 227 -7.29 8.65 -29.71
C THR A 227 -6.65 9.14 -31.01
N ASP A 228 -5.33 8.99 -31.12
CA ASP A 228 -4.54 9.57 -32.20
C ASP A 228 -4.70 8.76 -33.49
N LEU A 229 -4.44 7.44 -33.41
CA LEU A 229 -4.59 6.57 -34.58
C LEU A 229 -6.05 6.54 -35.06
N ARG A 230 -7.02 6.60 -34.12
CA ARG A 230 -8.44 6.66 -34.49
C ARG A 230 -8.77 7.95 -35.25
N ALA A 231 -8.26 9.10 -34.79
CA ALA A 231 -8.44 10.37 -35.49
C ALA A 231 -7.82 10.30 -36.91
N ASP A 232 -6.61 9.75 -37.03
CA ASP A 232 -5.89 9.63 -38.29
C ASP A 232 -6.63 8.72 -39.28
N LEU A 233 -7.02 7.50 -38.91
CA LEU A 233 -7.69 6.61 -39.88
C LEU A 233 -9.11 7.09 -40.23
N LYS A 234 -9.79 7.82 -39.34
CA LYS A 234 -11.08 8.48 -39.67
C LYS A 234 -10.87 9.59 -40.70
N SER A 235 -9.79 10.36 -40.60
CA SER A 235 -9.47 11.44 -41.55
C SER A 235 -9.24 10.91 -42.99
N VAL A 236 -8.68 9.70 -43.12
CA VAL A 236 -8.43 9.06 -44.43
C VAL A 236 -9.52 8.04 -44.84
N GLY A 237 -10.63 7.96 -44.09
CA GLY A 237 -11.75 7.07 -44.42
C GLY A 237 -11.47 5.57 -44.26
N ARG A 238 -10.42 5.17 -43.53
CA ARG A 238 -10.01 3.77 -43.31
C ARG A 238 -10.62 3.18 -42.04
N LEU A 239 -11.95 3.24 -41.95
CA LEU A 239 -12.72 2.68 -40.83
C LEU A 239 -12.65 1.14 -40.77
N ASP A 240 -12.26 0.48 -41.87
CA ASP A 240 -12.00 -0.96 -41.93
C ASP A 240 -10.86 -1.39 -41.00
N VAL A 241 -9.82 -0.55 -40.85
CA VAL A 241 -8.66 -0.85 -39.99
C VAL A 241 -8.97 -0.65 -38.50
N MET A 242 -10.01 0.13 -38.17
CA MET A 242 -10.39 0.42 -36.78
C MET A 242 -10.89 -0.81 -36.03
N GLU A 243 -11.56 -1.72 -36.73
CA GLU A 243 -12.11 -2.93 -36.12
C GLU A 243 -11.00 -3.81 -35.57
N ASP A 244 -9.96 -4.07 -36.37
CA ASP A 244 -8.80 -4.85 -35.97
C ASP A 244 -8.06 -4.22 -34.77
N VAL A 245 -7.94 -2.89 -34.76
CA VAL A 245 -7.29 -2.14 -33.66
C VAL A 245 -8.09 -2.29 -32.36
N ASN A 246 -9.41 -2.08 -32.43
CA ASN A 246 -10.30 -2.20 -31.29
C ASN A 246 -10.35 -3.64 -30.75
N GLU A 247 -10.45 -4.65 -31.62
CA GLU A 247 -10.42 -6.05 -31.22
C GLU A 247 -9.09 -6.42 -30.56
N ARG A 248 -7.97 -5.91 -31.07
CA ARG A 248 -6.66 -6.15 -30.46
C ARG A 248 -6.53 -5.48 -29.09
N ALA A 249 -7.07 -4.27 -28.94
CA ALA A 249 -7.13 -3.59 -27.65
C ALA A 249 -8.02 -4.35 -26.65
N MET A 250 -9.16 -4.89 -27.09
CA MET A 250 -10.04 -5.70 -26.22
C MET A 250 -9.40 -7.02 -25.79
N LYS A 251 -8.68 -7.72 -26.67
CA LYS A 251 -7.97 -8.96 -26.32
C LYS A 251 -7.02 -8.79 -25.13
N TYR A 252 -6.38 -7.63 -24.98
CA TYR A 252 -5.54 -7.33 -23.82
C TYR A 252 -6.32 -7.36 -22.49
N TYR A 253 -7.57 -6.88 -22.49
CA TYR A 253 -8.42 -6.88 -21.30
C TYR A 253 -9.16 -8.21 -21.10
N GLU A 254 -9.49 -8.93 -22.18
CA GLU A 254 -10.11 -10.26 -22.11
C GLU A 254 -9.14 -11.35 -21.63
N ALA A 255 -7.84 -11.20 -21.91
CA ALA A 255 -6.81 -12.11 -21.43
C ALA A 255 -6.51 -11.99 -19.93
N GLN A 256 -7.17 -11.08 -19.21
CA GLN A 256 -7.02 -10.93 -17.77
C GLN A 256 -8.14 -11.72 -17.07
N ASP A 257 -7.78 -12.85 -16.47
CA ASP A 257 -8.71 -13.89 -15.99
C ASP A 257 -9.76 -13.40 -14.97
N ASP A 258 -9.50 -12.29 -14.26
CA ASP A 258 -10.47 -11.70 -13.33
C ASP A 258 -10.63 -10.17 -13.52
N LEU A 259 -11.74 -9.78 -14.16
CA LEU A 259 -12.12 -8.38 -14.35
C LEU A 259 -12.44 -7.65 -13.03
N THR A 260 -12.68 -8.39 -11.93
CA THR A 260 -12.95 -7.79 -10.61
C THR A 260 -11.66 -7.37 -9.88
N GLU A 261 -10.51 -7.92 -10.28
CA GLU A 261 -9.19 -7.55 -9.77
C GLU A 261 -8.56 -6.37 -10.55
N LEU A 262 -9.17 -5.95 -11.66
CA LEU A 262 -8.72 -4.80 -12.42
C LEU A 262 -8.78 -3.51 -11.60
N GLN A 263 -7.76 -2.67 -11.77
CA GLN A 263 -7.76 -1.32 -11.20
C GLN A 263 -8.83 -0.46 -11.89
N ALA A 264 -9.29 0.58 -11.19
CA ALA A 264 -10.33 1.47 -11.68
C ALA A 264 -9.98 2.06 -13.06
N ASP A 265 -8.76 2.54 -13.25
CA ASP A 265 -8.33 3.18 -14.49
C ASP A 265 -8.35 2.21 -15.68
N SER A 266 -7.92 0.97 -15.49
CA SER A 266 -7.98 -0.07 -16.52
C SER A 266 -9.43 -0.41 -16.91
N LEU A 267 -10.34 -0.44 -15.93
CA LEU A 267 -11.78 -0.60 -16.18
C LEU A 267 -12.38 0.59 -16.95
N GLU A 268 -11.95 1.81 -16.66
CA GLU A 268 -12.38 3.02 -17.39
C GLU A 268 -11.90 3.00 -18.85
N ARG A 269 -10.64 2.61 -19.10
CA ARG A 269 -10.11 2.43 -20.46
C ARG A 269 -10.89 1.37 -21.23
N ARG A 270 -11.16 0.22 -20.61
CA ARG A 270 -11.99 -0.84 -21.19
C ARG A 270 -13.39 -0.35 -21.55
N ALA A 271 -14.05 0.39 -20.66
CA ALA A 271 -15.37 0.96 -20.94
C ALA A 271 -15.34 1.94 -22.13
N ARG A 272 -14.27 2.73 -22.28
CA ARG A 272 -14.08 3.63 -23.42
C ARG A 272 -13.93 2.87 -24.74
N ILE A 273 -13.19 1.76 -24.76
CA ILE A 273 -13.08 0.90 -25.95
C ILE A 273 -14.44 0.35 -26.34
N LEU A 274 -15.21 -0.13 -25.37
CA LEU A 274 -16.58 -0.61 -25.60
C LEU A 274 -17.47 0.49 -26.19
N HIS A 275 -17.33 1.75 -25.77
CA HIS A 275 -18.03 2.87 -26.41
C HIS A 275 -17.61 3.05 -27.87
N LEU A 276 -16.32 3.03 -28.18
CA LEU A 276 -15.81 3.23 -29.54
C LEU A 276 -16.25 2.10 -30.48
N MET A 277 -16.16 0.85 -30.01
CA MET A 277 -16.65 -0.32 -30.76
C MET A 277 -18.17 -0.30 -30.93
N GLY A 278 -18.90 0.18 -29.92
CA GLY A 278 -20.35 0.34 -30.02
C GLY A 278 -20.75 1.39 -31.05
N ASP A 279 -20.04 2.53 -31.11
CA ASP A 279 -20.23 3.57 -32.13
C ASP A 279 -19.97 3.01 -33.54
N ASP A 280 -18.88 2.25 -33.72
CA ASP A 280 -18.57 1.60 -35.00
C ASP A 280 -19.68 0.61 -35.43
N ASP A 281 -20.19 -0.20 -34.50
CA ASP A 281 -21.32 -1.10 -34.77
C ASP A 281 -22.61 -0.34 -35.10
N LEU A 282 -22.89 0.77 -34.41
CA LEU A 282 -24.07 1.58 -34.65
C LEU A 282 -24.01 2.23 -36.04
N GLN A 283 -22.85 2.75 -36.45
CA GLN A 283 -22.64 3.30 -37.80
C GLN A 283 -22.86 2.25 -38.90
N ARG A 284 -22.55 0.97 -38.60
CA ARG A 284 -22.82 -0.18 -39.48
C ARG A 284 -24.24 -0.72 -39.35
N SER A 285 -25.13 -0.04 -38.62
CA SER A 285 -26.51 -0.45 -38.34
C SER A 285 -26.65 -1.74 -37.51
N ASN A 286 -25.57 -2.21 -36.86
CA ASN A 286 -25.54 -3.39 -35.98
C ASN A 286 -26.02 -3.06 -34.56
N ARG A 287 -27.24 -2.51 -34.45
CA ARG A 287 -27.84 -1.97 -33.21
C ARG A 287 -27.74 -2.91 -32.01
N GLN A 288 -27.99 -4.21 -32.21
CA GLN A 288 -27.96 -5.19 -31.12
C GLN A 288 -26.55 -5.42 -30.56
N LYS A 289 -25.52 -5.47 -31.44
CA LYS A 289 -24.13 -5.60 -31.01
C LYS A 289 -23.66 -4.33 -30.29
N ALA A 290 -24.03 -3.16 -30.82
CA ALA A 290 -23.75 -1.87 -30.18
C ALA A 290 -24.35 -1.79 -28.77
N LEU A 291 -25.64 -2.13 -28.62
CA LEU A 291 -26.34 -2.11 -27.34
C LEU A 291 -25.65 -2.99 -26.30
N GLY A 292 -25.23 -4.21 -26.66
CA GLY A 292 -24.51 -5.11 -25.75
C GLY A 292 -23.23 -4.48 -25.19
N LYS A 293 -22.43 -3.86 -26.06
CA LYS A 293 -21.18 -3.18 -25.65
C LYS A 293 -21.45 -1.97 -24.76
N PHE A 294 -22.45 -1.15 -25.10
CA PHE A 294 -22.79 0.01 -24.32
C PHE A 294 -23.37 -0.36 -22.94
N LEU A 295 -24.19 -1.40 -22.85
CA LEU A 295 -24.70 -1.92 -21.58
C LEU A 295 -23.57 -2.45 -20.68
N GLU A 296 -22.58 -3.11 -21.27
CA GLU A 296 -21.41 -3.56 -20.51
C GLU A 296 -20.59 -2.37 -19.98
N ALA A 297 -20.32 -1.38 -20.82
CA ALA A 297 -19.64 -0.15 -20.41
C ALA A 297 -20.43 0.61 -19.33
N TYR A 298 -21.76 0.65 -19.45
CA TYR A 298 -22.65 1.27 -18.47
C TYR A 298 -22.54 0.60 -17.10
N ARG A 299 -22.58 -0.73 -17.04
CA ARG A 299 -22.43 -1.48 -15.79
C ARG A 299 -21.08 -1.22 -15.11
N VAL A 300 -20.00 -1.15 -15.90
CA VAL A 300 -18.64 -0.89 -15.37
C VAL A 300 -18.53 0.54 -14.85
N THR A 301 -18.94 1.52 -15.65
CA THR A 301 -18.86 2.95 -15.25
C THR A 301 -19.77 3.29 -14.09
N GLU A 302 -20.95 2.65 -13.97
CA GLU A 302 -21.85 2.78 -12.83
C GLU A 302 -21.18 2.31 -11.54
N ALA A 303 -20.55 1.13 -11.56
CA ALA A 303 -19.86 0.58 -10.41
C ALA A 303 -18.66 1.45 -9.98
N LEU A 304 -17.96 2.06 -10.93
CA LEU A 304 -16.86 2.98 -10.65
C LEU A 304 -17.34 4.31 -10.07
N LEU A 305 -18.42 4.87 -10.64
CA LEU A 305 -19.04 6.10 -10.14
C LEU A 305 -19.59 5.89 -8.72
N ALA A 306 -20.18 4.73 -8.41
CA ALA A 306 -20.67 4.43 -7.07
C ALA A 306 -19.57 4.46 -5.99
N LYS A 307 -18.32 4.14 -6.36
CA LYS A 307 -17.16 4.20 -5.45
C LYS A 307 -16.63 5.62 -5.24
N ASP A 308 -16.83 6.52 -6.20
CA ASP A 308 -16.38 7.91 -6.12
C ASP A 308 -17.41 8.86 -6.81
N PRO A 309 -18.56 9.11 -6.14
CA PRO A 309 -19.71 9.75 -6.79
C PRO A 309 -19.52 11.22 -7.19
N ARG A 310 -18.45 11.86 -6.71
CA ARG A 310 -18.15 13.28 -6.96
C ARG A 310 -16.98 13.48 -7.92
N ASN A 311 -16.45 12.41 -8.49
CA ASN A 311 -15.36 12.48 -9.45
C ASN A 311 -15.86 12.91 -10.83
N PRO A 312 -15.44 14.08 -11.36
CA PRO A 312 -15.90 14.59 -12.64
C PRO A 312 -15.66 13.63 -13.81
N ASP A 313 -14.54 12.90 -13.82
CA ASP A 313 -14.21 11.98 -14.91
C ASP A 313 -15.10 10.75 -14.92
N ARG A 314 -15.49 10.24 -13.74
CA ARG A 314 -16.42 9.12 -13.62
C ARG A 314 -17.85 9.52 -13.94
N ILE A 315 -18.27 10.72 -13.53
CA ILE A 315 -19.58 11.27 -13.90
C ILE A 315 -19.67 11.39 -15.42
N PHE A 316 -18.64 11.95 -16.04
CA PHE A 316 -18.56 12.03 -17.50
C PHE A 316 -18.59 10.65 -18.16
N ALA A 317 -17.75 9.71 -17.73
CA ALA A 317 -17.67 8.38 -18.34
C ALA A 317 -19.00 7.61 -18.24
N HIS A 318 -19.68 7.70 -17.10
CA HIS A 318 -21.01 7.12 -16.93
C HIS A 318 -22.07 7.85 -17.77
N GLY A 319 -21.96 9.18 -17.88
CA GLY A 319 -22.77 10.01 -18.77
C GLY A 319 -22.67 9.57 -20.24
N GLN A 320 -21.44 9.32 -20.73
CA GLN A 320 -21.22 8.80 -22.08
C GLN A 320 -21.90 7.45 -22.29
N SER A 321 -21.86 6.57 -21.29
CA SER A 321 -22.54 5.27 -21.37
C SER A 321 -24.07 5.44 -21.49
N ALA A 322 -24.66 6.34 -20.71
CA ALA A 322 -26.08 6.66 -20.79
C ALA A 322 -26.45 7.27 -22.15
N PHE A 323 -25.63 8.20 -22.65
CA PHE A 323 -25.79 8.80 -23.97
C PHE A 323 -25.87 7.75 -25.08
N TRP A 324 -24.90 6.85 -25.14
CA TRP A 324 -24.80 5.86 -26.20
C TRP A 324 -25.93 4.83 -26.17
N ILE A 325 -26.35 4.37 -24.98
CA ILE A 325 -27.53 3.50 -24.86
C ILE A 325 -28.79 4.21 -25.38
N GLY A 326 -29.00 5.47 -24.97
CA GLY A 326 -30.11 6.27 -25.46
C GLY A 326 -30.06 6.47 -26.97
N ALA A 327 -28.87 6.64 -27.57
CA ALA A 327 -28.70 6.77 -29.01
C ALA A 327 -29.12 5.49 -29.77
N VAL A 328 -28.83 4.30 -29.24
CA VAL A 328 -29.31 3.05 -29.83
C VAL A 328 -30.83 2.95 -29.78
N PHE A 329 -31.44 3.28 -28.63
CA PHE A 329 -32.90 3.25 -28.51
C PHE A 329 -33.59 4.30 -29.39
N TYR A 330 -32.97 5.47 -29.57
CA TYR A 330 -33.47 6.51 -30.46
C TYR A 330 -33.49 6.03 -31.91
N ASP A 331 -32.42 5.37 -32.35
CA ASP A 331 -32.32 4.78 -33.68
C ASP A 331 -33.27 3.56 -33.86
N LEU A 332 -33.64 2.88 -32.77
CA LEU A 332 -34.70 1.86 -32.74
C LEU A 332 -36.13 2.43 -32.64
N LYS A 333 -36.28 3.76 -32.53
CA LYS A 333 -37.57 4.45 -32.29
C LYS A 333 -38.29 4.00 -31.00
N ASP A 334 -37.53 3.58 -30.00
CA ASP A 334 -38.02 3.32 -28.65
C ASP A 334 -37.89 4.59 -27.79
N THR A 335 -38.90 5.45 -27.89
CA THR A 335 -38.91 6.76 -27.21
C THR A 335 -38.85 6.64 -25.68
N ALA A 336 -39.43 5.57 -25.10
CA ALA A 336 -39.48 5.39 -23.66
C ALA A 336 -38.08 5.11 -23.08
N ASN A 337 -37.36 4.16 -23.69
CA ASN A 337 -35.99 3.86 -23.28
C ASN A 337 -35.04 5.00 -23.67
N THR A 338 -35.23 5.63 -24.82
CA THR A 338 -34.45 6.82 -25.23
C THR A 338 -34.49 7.90 -24.15
N ARG A 339 -35.70 8.30 -23.74
CA ARG A 339 -35.92 9.30 -22.70
C ARG A 339 -35.27 8.89 -21.38
N THR A 340 -35.45 7.63 -20.97
CA THR A 340 -34.89 7.11 -19.72
C THR A 340 -33.37 7.32 -19.65
N TYR A 341 -32.63 6.96 -20.70
CA TYR A 341 -31.18 7.05 -20.69
C TYR A 341 -30.66 8.47 -20.98
N TRP A 342 -31.33 9.25 -21.83
CA TRP A 342 -30.93 10.63 -22.08
C TRP A 342 -31.29 11.61 -20.97
N GLU A 343 -32.33 11.35 -20.17
CA GLU A 343 -32.59 12.09 -18.93
C GLU A 343 -31.52 11.79 -17.87
N LYS A 344 -31.08 10.52 -17.73
CA LYS A 344 -29.93 10.17 -16.89
C LYS A 344 -28.64 10.89 -17.34
N TYR A 345 -28.39 10.92 -18.66
CA TYR A 345 -27.26 11.66 -19.22
C TYR A 345 -27.34 13.15 -18.88
N ARG A 346 -28.52 13.78 -19.03
CA ARG A 346 -28.75 15.18 -18.61
C ARG A 346 -28.44 15.39 -17.15
N ASP A 347 -28.92 14.53 -16.25
CA ASP A 347 -28.71 14.69 -14.81
C ASP A 347 -27.22 14.59 -14.43
N LEU A 348 -26.49 13.68 -15.09
CA LEU A 348 -25.03 13.56 -14.94
C LEU A 348 -24.31 14.80 -15.51
N SER A 349 -24.72 15.32 -16.67
CA SER A 349 -24.16 16.55 -17.24
C SER A 349 -24.42 17.78 -16.36
N LEU A 350 -25.60 17.87 -15.74
CA LEU A 350 -25.91 18.91 -14.76
C LEU A 350 -25.00 18.81 -13.53
N LEU A 351 -24.81 17.61 -12.99
CA LEU A 351 -23.90 17.38 -11.87
C LEU A 351 -22.45 17.73 -12.24
N LEU A 352 -22.00 17.33 -13.44
CA LEU A 352 -20.67 17.66 -13.94
C LEU A 352 -20.47 19.17 -14.05
N ASN A 353 -21.45 19.90 -14.58
CA ASN A 353 -21.42 21.36 -14.68
C ASN A 353 -21.47 22.04 -13.30
N GLN A 354 -22.17 21.46 -12.31
CA GLN A 354 -22.11 21.98 -10.93
C GLN A 354 -20.73 21.84 -10.30
N LEU A 355 -20.02 20.75 -10.59
CA LEU A 355 -18.65 20.51 -10.09
C LEU A 355 -17.61 21.31 -10.87
N GLN A 356 -17.87 21.65 -12.14
CA GLN A 356 -16.94 22.32 -13.04
C GLN A 356 -17.60 23.47 -13.86
N PRO A 357 -18.20 24.50 -13.26
CA PRO A 357 -19.16 25.43 -13.91
C PRO A 357 -18.66 26.29 -15.09
N ASN A 358 -17.35 26.29 -15.34
CA ASN A 358 -16.70 27.01 -16.44
C ASN A 358 -15.81 26.10 -17.30
N SER A 359 -15.93 24.79 -17.14
CA SER A 359 -15.21 23.83 -17.98
C SER A 359 -15.93 23.68 -19.32
N VAL A 360 -15.21 23.96 -20.41
CA VAL A 360 -15.65 23.74 -21.81
C VAL A 360 -16.31 22.37 -21.95
N ARG A 361 -15.68 21.32 -21.41
CA ARG A 361 -16.21 19.95 -21.40
C ARG A 361 -17.58 19.87 -20.74
N SER A 362 -17.71 20.35 -19.50
CA SER A 362 -18.96 20.22 -18.74
C SER A 362 -20.14 20.97 -19.37
N ILE A 363 -19.90 22.18 -19.89
CA ILE A 363 -20.92 23.00 -20.52
C ILE A 363 -21.34 22.35 -21.85
N ARG A 364 -20.37 21.83 -22.61
CA ARG A 364 -20.62 21.14 -23.87
C ARG A 364 -21.45 19.87 -23.68
N GLU A 365 -21.15 19.07 -22.65
CA GLU A 365 -21.97 17.89 -22.31
C GLU A 365 -23.41 18.25 -21.93
N LEU A 366 -23.63 19.37 -21.26
CA LEU A 366 -24.99 19.85 -20.98
C LEU A 366 -25.71 20.29 -22.26
N GLY A 367 -25.01 21.00 -23.15
CA GLY A 367 -25.53 21.36 -24.47
C GLY A 367 -25.91 20.14 -25.32
N TYR A 368 -25.12 19.06 -25.26
CA TYR A 368 -25.48 17.79 -25.90
C TYR A 368 -26.69 17.12 -25.26
N ALA A 369 -26.74 17.05 -23.94
CA ALA A 369 -27.84 16.39 -23.24
C ALA A 369 -29.19 17.07 -23.51
N GLU A 370 -29.26 18.39 -23.42
CA GLU A 370 -30.48 19.14 -23.76
C GLU A 370 -30.79 19.05 -25.27
N GLY A 371 -29.77 19.01 -26.12
CA GLY A 371 -29.90 18.81 -27.56
C GLY A 371 -30.51 17.46 -27.94
N ASN A 372 -30.18 16.40 -27.21
CA ASN A 372 -30.76 15.08 -27.40
C ASN A 372 -32.24 15.05 -26.98
N LEU A 373 -32.58 15.69 -25.85
CA LEU A 373 -33.97 15.80 -25.41
C LEU A 373 -34.81 16.71 -26.35
N CYS A 374 -34.17 17.72 -26.93
CA CYS A 374 -34.72 18.52 -28.04
C CYS A 374 -35.08 17.64 -29.24
N ALA A 375 -34.17 16.76 -29.68
CA ALA A 375 -34.45 15.82 -30.77
C ALA A 375 -35.63 14.88 -30.44
N VAL A 376 -35.70 14.34 -29.22
CA VAL A 376 -36.86 13.52 -28.77
C VAL A 376 -38.16 14.32 -28.79
N ALA A 377 -38.13 15.59 -28.39
CA ALA A 377 -39.32 16.43 -28.38
C ALA A 377 -39.78 16.84 -29.79
N LEU A 378 -38.91 16.76 -30.79
CA LEU A 378 -39.21 16.99 -32.21
C LEU A 378 -39.60 15.72 -32.96
N ASP A 379 -39.38 14.54 -32.38
CA ASP A 379 -39.86 13.26 -32.91
C ASP A 379 -41.38 13.12 -32.67
N GLU A 380 -42.06 12.34 -33.52
CA GLU A 380 -43.51 12.16 -33.45
C GLU A 380 -43.96 11.33 -32.23
N PRO A 381 -45.00 11.73 -31.48
CA PRO A 381 -45.75 12.98 -31.62
C PRO A 381 -44.93 14.18 -31.15
N VAL A 382 -44.85 15.20 -32.02
CA VAL A 382 -44.10 16.43 -31.73
C VAL A 382 -44.63 17.09 -30.45
N GLN A 383 -43.71 17.55 -29.60
CA GLN A 383 -43.98 18.31 -28.37
C GLN A 383 -43.42 19.73 -28.51
N PRO A 384 -44.13 20.65 -29.20
CA PRO A 384 -43.57 21.94 -29.63
C PRO A 384 -42.97 22.78 -28.50
N ILE A 385 -43.69 22.91 -27.39
CA ILE A 385 -43.26 23.73 -26.24
C ILE A 385 -41.99 23.14 -25.61
N SER A 386 -41.98 21.82 -25.39
CA SER A 386 -40.81 21.13 -24.84
C SER A 386 -39.61 21.20 -25.80
N ALA A 387 -39.85 21.07 -27.10
CA ALA A 387 -38.80 21.19 -28.12
C ALA A 387 -38.17 22.58 -28.06
N LEU A 388 -38.99 23.64 -28.05
CA LEU A 388 -38.50 25.01 -28.01
C LEU A 388 -37.65 25.29 -26.76
N GLU A 389 -38.10 24.84 -25.59
CA GLU A 389 -37.35 24.97 -24.33
C GLU A 389 -36.01 24.23 -24.42
N LYS A 390 -36.03 22.95 -24.79
CA LYS A 390 -34.84 22.09 -24.78
C LYS A 390 -33.82 22.49 -25.83
N CYS A 391 -34.27 22.81 -27.04
CA CYS A 391 -33.38 23.27 -28.10
C CYS A 391 -32.79 24.65 -27.77
N GLY A 392 -33.56 25.53 -27.11
CA GLY A 392 -33.08 26.84 -26.66
C GLY A 392 -32.00 26.74 -25.56
N LEU A 393 -32.19 25.84 -24.58
CA LEU A 393 -31.16 25.54 -23.57
C LEU A 393 -29.90 24.99 -24.23
N ALA A 394 -30.04 24.03 -25.14
CA ALA A 394 -28.92 23.42 -25.86
C ALA A 394 -28.12 24.45 -26.68
N LEU A 395 -28.82 25.38 -27.35
CA LEU A 395 -28.20 26.48 -28.09
C LEU A 395 -27.43 27.41 -27.15
N LYS A 396 -28.07 27.88 -26.07
CA LYS A 396 -27.45 28.78 -25.10
C LYS A 396 -26.15 28.22 -24.51
N GLU A 397 -26.14 26.94 -24.13
CA GLU A 397 -24.92 26.32 -23.60
C GLU A 397 -23.84 26.22 -24.68
N MET A 398 -24.19 25.91 -25.93
CA MET A 398 -23.21 25.81 -27.02
C MET A 398 -22.66 27.18 -27.46
N GLU A 399 -23.46 28.24 -27.42
CA GLU A 399 -22.99 29.62 -27.61
C GLU A 399 -21.96 29.98 -26.52
N LYS A 400 -22.21 29.59 -25.27
CA LYS A 400 -21.25 29.76 -24.17
C LYS A 400 -19.96 29.00 -24.44
N VAL A 401 -20.03 27.75 -24.89
CA VAL A 401 -18.84 26.95 -25.27
C VAL A 401 -18.05 27.64 -26.39
N ASN A 402 -18.73 28.07 -27.46
CA ASN A 402 -18.10 28.76 -28.58
C ASN A 402 -17.45 30.08 -28.16
N SER A 403 -18.02 30.80 -27.19
CA SER A 403 -17.40 32.03 -26.65
C SER A 403 -16.08 31.77 -25.90
N LEU A 404 -15.88 30.57 -25.35
CA LEU A 404 -14.67 30.18 -24.64
C LEU A 404 -13.57 29.68 -25.59
N VAL A 405 -13.96 29.06 -26.71
CA VAL A 405 -13.04 28.46 -27.69
C VAL A 405 -13.49 28.73 -29.15
N PRO A 406 -13.55 30.00 -29.59
CA PRO A 406 -14.16 30.40 -30.86
C PRO A 406 -13.38 29.95 -32.11
N GLU A 407 -12.13 29.51 -31.95
CA GLU A 407 -11.29 29.05 -33.06
C GLU A 407 -11.39 27.54 -33.32
N ASP A 408 -12.02 26.77 -32.42
CA ASP A 408 -12.17 25.33 -32.60
C ASP A 408 -13.28 25.04 -33.64
N PRO A 409 -12.92 24.50 -34.83
CA PRO A 409 -13.90 24.24 -35.88
C PRO A 409 -14.97 23.22 -35.47
N LYS A 410 -14.64 22.27 -34.58
CA LYS A 410 -15.62 21.26 -34.11
C LYS A 410 -16.70 21.91 -33.24
N ILE A 411 -16.32 22.89 -32.43
CA ILE A 411 -17.29 23.67 -31.63
C ILE A 411 -18.15 24.54 -32.54
N GLY A 412 -17.56 25.11 -33.60
CA GLY A 412 -18.33 25.80 -34.64
C GLY A 412 -19.36 24.89 -35.32
N GLU A 413 -18.99 23.66 -35.67
CA GLU A 413 -19.91 22.65 -36.23
C GLU A 413 -21.03 22.29 -35.24
N ASP A 414 -20.69 22.08 -33.96
CA ASP A 414 -21.67 21.83 -32.90
C ASP A 414 -22.66 22.99 -32.76
N LEU A 415 -22.19 24.24 -32.78
CA LEU A 415 -23.04 25.42 -32.69
C LEU A 415 -23.95 25.56 -33.92
N ALA A 416 -23.42 25.33 -35.13
CA ALA A 416 -24.22 25.30 -36.35
C ALA A 416 -25.31 24.23 -36.29
N ASN A 417 -25.01 23.06 -35.71
CA ASN A 417 -26.00 22.02 -35.45
C ASN A 417 -27.09 22.51 -34.49
N ARG A 418 -26.74 23.27 -33.44
CA ARG A 418 -27.73 23.81 -32.48
C ARG A 418 -28.62 24.88 -33.08
N TYR A 419 -28.10 25.76 -33.95
CA TYR A 419 -28.93 26.67 -34.73
C TYR A 419 -29.95 25.93 -35.59
N ALA A 420 -29.54 24.81 -36.21
CA ALA A 420 -30.42 23.98 -37.03
C ALA A 420 -31.61 23.43 -36.22
N TRP A 421 -31.34 22.81 -35.07
CA TRP A 421 -32.35 22.23 -34.20
C TRP A 421 -33.27 23.28 -33.59
N PHE A 422 -32.73 24.43 -33.18
CA PHE A 422 -33.54 25.52 -32.64
C PHE A 422 -34.46 26.12 -33.70
N ALA A 423 -33.99 26.24 -34.95
CA ALA A 423 -34.84 26.62 -36.07
C ALA A 423 -35.99 25.62 -36.28
N ASP A 424 -35.73 24.30 -36.23
CA ASP A 424 -36.80 23.29 -36.34
C ASP A 424 -37.80 23.34 -35.18
N ALA A 425 -37.34 23.61 -33.96
CA ALA A 425 -38.24 23.85 -32.83
C ALA A 425 -39.09 25.10 -32.99
N LEU A 426 -38.54 26.19 -33.54
CA LEU A 426 -39.32 27.39 -33.86
C LEU A 426 -40.38 27.08 -34.92
N LYS A 427 -40.05 26.33 -35.97
CA LYS A 427 -41.01 25.89 -36.99
C LYS A 427 -42.14 25.04 -36.40
N ALA A 428 -41.81 24.10 -35.51
CA ALA A 428 -42.81 23.29 -34.82
C ALA A 428 -43.78 24.10 -33.94
N ASN A 429 -43.44 25.36 -33.64
CA ASN A 429 -44.27 26.33 -32.92
C ASN A 429 -44.81 27.43 -33.85
N ASP A 430 -44.90 27.19 -35.16
CA ASP A 430 -45.40 28.14 -36.17
C ASP A 430 -44.62 29.46 -36.27
N ARG A 431 -43.35 29.48 -35.83
CA ARG A 431 -42.47 30.66 -35.82
C ARG A 431 -41.45 30.63 -36.97
N SER A 432 -41.94 30.38 -38.19
CA SER A 432 -41.09 30.16 -39.39
C SER A 432 -40.19 31.35 -39.75
N THR A 433 -40.63 32.59 -39.53
CA THR A 433 -39.81 33.78 -39.77
C THR A 433 -38.61 33.84 -38.83
N GLU A 434 -38.81 33.52 -37.55
CA GLU A 434 -37.71 33.47 -36.58
C GLU A 434 -36.79 32.27 -36.82
N ALA A 435 -37.37 31.13 -37.21
CA ALA A 435 -36.60 29.96 -37.61
C ALA A 435 -35.64 30.29 -38.76
N LEU A 436 -36.08 31.09 -39.74
CA LEU A 436 -35.26 31.50 -40.88
C LEU A 436 -34.03 32.31 -40.44
N ASN A 437 -34.15 33.17 -39.43
CA ASN A 437 -33.00 33.91 -38.88
C ASN A 437 -31.92 32.98 -38.34
N PHE A 438 -32.31 31.89 -37.65
CA PHE A 438 -31.35 30.90 -37.16
C PHE A 438 -30.79 30.02 -38.29
N ARG A 439 -31.55 29.79 -39.37
CA ARG A 439 -31.00 29.17 -40.59
C ARG A 439 -29.94 30.04 -41.26
N HIS A 440 -30.11 31.37 -41.27
CA HIS A 440 -29.06 32.29 -41.73
C HIS A 440 -27.80 32.17 -40.89
N GLN A 441 -27.92 32.23 -39.56
CA GLN A 441 -26.76 32.09 -38.65
C GLN A 441 -26.06 30.73 -38.81
N GLN A 442 -26.83 29.66 -39.00
CA GLN A 442 -26.29 28.34 -39.32
C GLN A 442 -25.46 28.37 -40.61
N ILE A 443 -25.99 28.94 -41.69
CA ILE A 443 -25.32 28.98 -42.99
C ILE A 443 -24.07 29.86 -42.93
N GLU A 444 -24.16 31.06 -42.35
CA GLU A 444 -23.02 31.97 -42.21
C GLU A 444 -21.84 31.31 -41.48
N LEU A 445 -22.12 30.62 -40.37
CA LEU A 445 -21.09 29.92 -39.61
C LEU A 445 -20.47 28.78 -40.41
N LEU A 446 -21.29 27.98 -41.11
CA LEU A 446 -20.79 26.89 -41.95
C LEU A 446 -20.00 27.39 -43.16
N GLU A 447 -20.36 28.54 -43.75
CA GLU A 447 -19.61 29.19 -44.83
C GLU A 447 -18.24 29.66 -44.33
N LEU A 448 -18.19 30.27 -43.15
CA LEU A 448 -16.93 30.65 -42.49
C LEU A 448 -16.03 29.43 -42.27
N LEU A 449 -16.56 28.34 -41.71
CA LEU A 449 -15.80 27.11 -41.49
C LEU A 449 -15.33 26.50 -42.82
N SER A 450 -16.21 26.42 -43.83
CA SER A 450 -15.87 25.87 -45.14
C SER A 450 -14.85 26.73 -45.90
N SER A 451 -14.79 28.04 -45.65
CA SER A 451 -13.76 28.91 -46.25
C SER A 451 -12.37 28.69 -45.65
N ARG A 452 -12.30 28.24 -44.39
CA ARG A 452 -11.05 27.93 -43.69
C ARG A 452 -10.49 26.57 -44.11
N ASP A 453 -11.36 25.63 -44.47
CA ASP A 453 -10.99 24.32 -44.99
C ASP A 453 -11.81 23.93 -46.25
N PRO A 454 -11.43 24.46 -47.44
CA PRO A 454 -12.21 24.26 -48.67
C PRO A 454 -12.28 22.82 -49.19
N GLN A 455 -11.40 21.94 -48.71
CA GLN A 455 -11.35 20.52 -49.09
C GLN A 455 -12.15 19.64 -48.14
N ASN A 456 -12.74 20.21 -47.09
CA ASN A 456 -13.60 19.49 -46.18
C ASN A 456 -15.00 19.27 -46.78
N PHE A 457 -15.17 18.15 -47.46
CA PHE A 457 -16.45 17.76 -48.07
C PHE A 457 -17.56 17.49 -47.03
N HIS A 458 -17.21 17.23 -45.76
CA HIS A 458 -18.19 17.12 -44.69
C HIS A 458 -18.87 18.47 -44.42
N LEU A 459 -18.11 19.57 -44.33
CA LEU A 459 -18.66 20.91 -44.17
C LEU A 459 -19.53 21.32 -45.38
N LYS A 460 -19.13 20.94 -46.59
CA LYS A 460 -19.96 21.14 -47.79
C LYS A 460 -21.28 20.37 -47.73
N GLU A 461 -21.26 19.14 -47.22
CA GLU A 461 -22.49 18.37 -46.99
C GLU A 461 -23.40 19.03 -45.95
N LEU A 462 -22.84 19.58 -44.87
CA LEU A 462 -23.61 20.34 -43.88
C LEU A 462 -24.21 21.61 -44.49
N LEU A 463 -23.45 22.37 -45.30
CA LEU A 463 -23.95 23.54 -46.03
C LEU A 463 -25.08 23.19 -47.01
N MET A 464 -24.94 22.07 -47.72
CA MET A 464 -25.99 21.55 -48.59
C MET A 464 -27.29 21.32 -47.81
N LYS A 465 -27.21 20.59 -46.68
CA LYS A 465 -28.38 20.30 -45.84
C LYS A 465 -28.98 21.57 -45.24
N ALA A 466 -28.14 22.51 -44.80
CA ALA A 466 -28.56 23.79 -44.24
C ALA A 466 -29.34 24.63 -45.27
N ASN A 467 -28.83 24.76 -46.50
CA ASN A 467 -29.51 25.47 -47.58
C ASN A 467 -30.84 24.81 -47.98
N TYR A 468 -30.88 23.47 -48.01
CA TYR A 468 -32.14 22.74 -48.25
C TYR A 468 -33.19 23.03 -47.16
N ALA A 469 -32.78 23.00 -45.89
CA ALA A 469 -33.68 23.29 -44.76
C ALA A 469 -34.09 24.78 -44.70
N ALA A 470 -33.17 25.70 -45.03
CA ALA A 470 -33.44 27.13 -45.13
C ALA A 470 -34.45 27.43 -46.25
N ALA A 471 -34.32 26.77 -47.41
CA ALA A 471 -35.31 26.88 -48.47
C ALA A 471 -36.71 26.44 -48.00
N ALA A 472 -36.82 25.31 -47.27
CA ALA A 472 -38.09 24.85 -46.70
C ALA A 472 -38.70 25.90 -45.78
N THR A 473 -37.86 26.41 -44.88
CA THR A 473 -38.23 27.38 -43.85
C THR A 473 -38.67 28.70 -44.48
N ALA A 474 -38.00 29.17 -45.52
CA ALA A 474 -38.36 30.37 -46.25
C ALA A 474 -39.70 30.24 -46.98
N TYR A 475 -39.99 29.07 -47.59
CA TYR A 475 -41.29 28.84 -48.20
C TYR A 475 -42.43 28.80 -47.16
N GLU A 476 -42.20 28.16 -46.00
CA GLU A 476 -43.16 28.15 -44.88
C GLU A 476 -43.32 29.55 -44.24
N ALA A 477 -42.29 30.39 -44.28
CA ALA A 477 -42.34 31.79 -43.85
C ALA A 477 -42.90 32.75 -44.91
N CYS A 478 -43.40 32.23 -46.04
CA CYS A 478 -43.94 33.02 -47.15
C CYS A 478 -42.95 33.99 -47.82
N LEU A 479 -41.68 33.58 -47.91
CA LEU A 479 -40.58 34.29 -48.56
C LEU A 479 -40.06 33.51 -49.79
N PRO A 480 -40.85 33.41 -50.88
CA PRO A 480 -40.54 32.51 -51.99
C PRO A 480 -39.28 32.89 -52.78
N ARG A 481 -38.94 34.19 -52.88
CA ARG A 481 -37.71 34.64 -53.55
C ARG A 481 -36.46 34.17 -52.82
N GLU A 482 -36.51 34.20 -51.50
CA GLU A 482 -35.42 33.76 -50.63
C GLU A 482 -35.30 32.23 -50.63
N GLY A 483 -36.45 31.53 -50.58
CA GLY A 483 -36.49 30.08 -50.76
C GLY A 483 -35.87 29.62 -52.09
N GLN A 484 -36.12 30.36 -53.18
CA GLN A 484 -35.48 30.10 -54.48
C GLN A 484 -33.97 30.34 -54.47
N ALA A 485 -33.49 31.36 -53.76
CA ALA A 485 -32.06 31.64 -53.63
C ALA A 485 -31.33 30.51 -52.90
N PHE A 486 -31.85 30.06 -51.76
CA PHE A 486 -31.31 28.91 -51.03
C PHE A 486 -31.36 27.62 -51.86
N GLU A 487 -32.45 27.39 -52.60
CA GLU A 487 -32.57 26.23 -53.49
C GLU A 487 -31.51 26.25 -54.60
N ALA A 488 -31.17 27.42 -55.14
CA ALA A 488 -30.12 27.56 -56.15
C ALA A 488 -28.72 27.23 -55.58
N VAL A 489 -28.41 27.71 -54.38
CA VAL A 489 -27.14 27.40 -53.68
C VAL A 489 -27.06 25.91 -53.36
N PHE A 490 -28.12 25.34 -52.77
CA PHE A 490 -28.24 23.90 -52.50
C PHE A 490 -27.94 23.07 -53.76
N ARG A 491 -28.57 23.38 -54.90
CA ARG A 491 -28.33 22.67 -56.17
C ARG A 491 -26.92 22.83 -56.71
N GLY A 492 -26.28 23.97 -56.46
CA GLY A 492 -24.86 24.19 -56.74
C GLY A 492 -23.99 23.18 -55.99
N ILE A 493 -24.14 23.14 -54.66
CA ILE A 493 -23.34 22.28 -53.77
C ILE A 493 -23.61 20.81 -54.06
N VAL A 494 -24.86 20.39 -54.27
CA VAL A 494 -25.19 18.99 -54.60
C VAL A 494 -24.46 18.52 -55.86
N ARG A 495 -24.39 19.36 -56.91
CA ARG A 495 -23.68 19.00 -58.16
C ARG A 495 -22.19 18.82 -57.92
N GLU A 496 -21.59 19.68 -57.10
CA GLU A 496 -20.19 19.58 -56.71
C GLU A 496 -19.92 18.27 -55.94
N LEU A 497 -20.73 17.98 -54.90
CA LEU A 497 -20.60 16.76 -54.10
C LEU A 497 -20.75 15.49 -54.95
N VAL A 498 -21.80 15.40 -55.77
CA VAL A 498 -22.02 14.24 -56.66
C VAL A 498 -20.91 14.09 -57.70
N SER A 499 -20.32 15.19 -58.17
CA SER A 499 -19.16 15.13 -59.07
C SER A 499 -17.89 14.63 -58.37
N HIS A 500 -17.73 14.93 -57.08
CA HIS A 500 -16.58 14.49 -56.30
C HIS A 500 -16.64 12.98 -55.97
N ASP A 501 -17.79 12.51 -55.46
CA ASP A 501 -18.04 11.09 -55.24
C ASP A 501 -19.36 10.64 -55.86
N PRO A 502 -19.33 10.21 -57.13
CA PRO A 502 -20.51 9.68 -57.80
C PRO A 502 -21.03 8.38 -57.17
N SER A 503 -20.26 7.69 -56.33
CA SER A 503 -20.71 6.46 -55.68
C SER A 503 -21.54 6.72 -54.42
N ASN A 504 -21.45 7.93 -53.86
CA ASN A 504 -22.18 8.31 -52.65
C ASN A 504 -23.71 8.32 -52.86
N GLY A 505 -24.38 7.30 -52.31
CA GLY A 505 -25.82 7.12 -52.44
C GLY A 505 -26.65 8.24 -51.80
N THR A 506 -26.14 8.89 -50.74
CA THR A 506 -26.81 9.99 -50.07
C THR A 506 -26.83 11.23 -50.95
N TRP A 507 -25.67 11.63 -51.49
CA TRP A 507 -25.58 12.81 -52.35
C TRP A 507 -26.36 12.62 -53.65
N LYS A 508 -26.34 11.41 -54.22
CA LYS A 508 -27.19 11.04 -55.36
C LYS A 508 -28.69 11.20 -55.07
N LYS A 509 -29.15 10.76 -53.89
CA LYS A 509 -30.56 10.95 -53.48
C LYS A 509 -30.93 12.43 -53.47
N PHE A 510 -30.11 13.29 -52.86
CA PHE A 510 -30.32 14.74 -52.88
C PHE A 510 -30.27 15.34 -54.28
N GLY A 511 -29.38 14.86 -55.17
CA GLY A 511 -29.31 15.29 -56.57
C GLY A 511 -30.50 14.86 -57.42
N SER A 512 -31.10 13.71 -57.10
CA SER A 512 -32.30 13.19 -57.76
C SER A 512 -33.61 13.75 -57.19
N ALA A 513 -33.56 14.32 -55.97
CA ALA A 513 -34.70 14.96 -55.35
C ALA A 513 -35.17 16.07 -56.29
N HIS A 514 -36.37 15.89 -56.86
CA HIS A 514 -37.01 16.92 -57.66
C HIS A 514 -37.24 18.15 -56.77
N ALA A 515 -37.40 19.33 -57.39
CA ALA A 515 -37.68 20.58 -56.68
C ALA A 515 -38.64 20.33 -55.50
N MET A 516 -38.37 20.97 -54.35
CA MET A 516 -39.25 20.88 -53.17
C MET A 516 -40.69 21.00 -53.65
N SER A 517 -41.53 20.03 -53.26
CA SER A 517 -42.83 19.81 -53.89
C SER A 517 -43.60 21.13 -54.03
N ASP A 518 -44.31 21.28 -55.14
CA ASP A 518 -45.14 22.47 -55.40
C ASP A 518 -46.08 22.78 -54.24
N ASP A 519 -46.51 21.78 -53.46
CA ASP A 519 -47.32 21.95 -52.25
C ASP A 519 -46.60 22.77 -51.16
N LYS A 520 -45.31 22.52 -50.91
CA LYS A 520 -44.52 23.35 -49.99
C LYS A 520 -44.34 24.78 -50.52
N LYS A 521 -44.30 24.94 -51.84
CA LYS A 521 -44.20 26.26 -52.51
C LYS A 521 -45.54 27.01 -52.56
N ARG A 522 -46.67 26.31 -52.39
CA ARG A 522 -48.05 26.85 -52.47
C ARG A 522 -48.67 27.21 -51.12
N SER A 523 -48.01 26.90 -50.00
CA SER A 523 -48.48 27.15 -48.62
C SER A 523 -48.93 28.59 -48.34
N CYS A 524 -48.52 29.57 -49.16
CA CYS A 524 -48.77 30.99 -48.94
C CYS A 524 -49.73 31.63 -49.95
N LYS A 525 -50.45 30.83 -50.75
CA LYS A 525 -51.42 31.34 -51.73
C LYS A 525 -52.84 31.54 -51.20
N ASN A 526 -53.11 31.16 -49.95
CA ASN A 526 -54.41 31.35 -49.31
C ASN A 526 -54.23 32.17 -48.03
N ASP A 527 -54.09 33.49 -48.18
CA ASP A 527 -54.52 34.51 -47.22
C ASP A 527 -54.79 35.82 -47.96
#